data_AF-A0A0A9YCY1-F1
#
_entry.id   AF-A0A0A9YCY1-F1
#
_cell.length_a   1.000
_cell.length_b   1.000
_cell.length_c   1.000
_cell.angle_alpha   90.00
_cell.angle_beta   90.00
_cell.angle_gamma   90.00
#
_symmetry.space_group_name_H-M   'P 1'
#
loop_
_entity.id
_entity.type
_entity.pdbx_description
1 polymer ?
#
loop_
_entity_poly.entity_id
_entity_poly.type
_entity_poly.pdbx_seq_one_letter_code
_entity_poly.pdbx_strand_id
1 'polypeptide(L)'
;MTLYAVTLMAIILASLKLRSASTSSSAVSYNIDSCLILLAQLGVSLYSVFRLIGLLLIKQYDGGILIETGSLVQSISQTVFIVIGRSIIVNSLDSRPARQLITFLLPCNIALWTIYTLVRNRATSDPLLSRLFNPWAWTTVTRIAMPLAIFYRFHSTICLFEMWKNAYKRTHGEREHSVEE
;
A
#
# COMPACT_ATOMS: atom_id res chain seq x y z
N MET A 1 -14.53 -2.92 -5.77
CA MET A 1 -14.42 -4.14 -4.93
C MET A 1 -13.55 -5.22 -5.54
N THR A 2 -13.83 -5.64 -6.77
CA THR A 2 -13.01 -6.61 -7.52
C THR A 2 -11.52 -6.24 -7.52
N LEU A 3 -11.17 -4.99 -7.81
CA LEU A 3 -9.78 -4.55 -7.83
C LEU A 3 -9.09 -4.58 -6.44
N TYR A 4 -9.81 -4.25 -5.37
CA TYR A 4 -9.30 -4.38 -3.99
C TYR A 4 -9.06 -5.84 -3.61
N ALA A 5 -9.98 -6.73 -3.99
CA ALA A 5 -9.83 -8.16 -3.73
C ALA A 5 -8.63 -8.75 -4.51
N VAL A 6 -8.48 -8.40 -5.79
CA VAL A 6 -7.36 -8.85 -6.64
C VAL A 6 -6.02 -8.36 -6.08
N THR A 7 -5.93 -7.09 -5.69
CA THR A 7 -4.68 -6.53 -5.14
C THR A 7 -4.35 -7.10 -3.76
N LEU A 8 -5.35 -7.32 -2.91
CA LEU A 8 -5.16 -7.95 -1.61
C LEU A 8 -4.72 -9.41 -1.75
N MET A 9 -5.34 -10.16 -2.66
CA MET A 9 -4.90 -11.52 -3.00
C MET A 9 -3.46 -11.51 -3.54
N ALA A 10 -3.12 -10.59 -4.43
CA ALA A 10 -1.76 -10.44 -4.93
C ALA A 10 -0.76 -10.13 -3.82
N ILE A 11 -1.11 -9.26 -2.86
CA ILE A 11 -0.27 -8.95 -1.67
C ILE A 11 -0.09 -10.20 -0.81
N ILE A 12 -1.15 -10.97 -0.56
CA ILE A 12 -1.06 -12.21 0.23
C ILE A 12 -0.14 -13.21 -0.47
N LEU A 13 -0.35 -13.45 -1.77
CA LEU A 13 0.50 -14.37 -2.55
C LEU A 13 1.96 -13.90 -2.58
N ALA A 14 2.20 -12.60 -2.77
CA ALA A 14 3.53 -12.00 -2.69
C ALA A 14 4.16 -12.18 -1.31
N SER A 15 3.40 -11.96 -0.24
CA SER A 15 3.87 -12.13 1.14
C SER A 15 4.23 -13.59 1.45
N LEU A 16 3.39 -14.53 1.03
CA LEU A 16 3.63 -15.97 1.23
C LEU A 16 4.85 -16.44 0.45
N LYS A 17 4.98 -16.04 -0.83
CA LYS A 17 6.15 -16.38 -1.64
C LYS A 17 7.43 -15.75 -1.11
N LEU A 18 7.37 -14.49 -0.68
CA LEU A 18 8.51 -13.79 -0.10
C LEU A 18 8.95 -14.43 1.22
N ARG A 19 8.00 -14.87 2.06
CA ARG A 19 8.28 -15.59 3.30
C ARG A 19 8.84 -16.99 3.06
N SER A 20 8.31 -17.72 2.08
CA SER A 20 8.82 -19.04 1.71
C SER A 20 10.24 -18.99 1.17
N ALA A 21 10.60 -17.91 0.45
CA ALA A 21 11.93 -17.69 -0.11
C ALA A 21 12.90 -17.04 0.90
N SER A 22 12.43 -16.71 2.11
CA SER A 22 13.23 -16.04 3.14
C SER A 22 14.22 -17.02 3.76
N THR A 23 15.51 -16.72 3.63
CA THR A 23 16.58 -17.51 4.27
C THR A 23 16.92 -16.96 5.65
N SER A 24 16.83 -15.64 5.82
CA SER A 24 17.05 -14.98 7.11
C SER A 24 16.23 -13.70 7.19
N SER A 25 15.70 -13.40 8.38
CA SER A 25 15.08 -12.11 8.67
C SER A 25 16.10 -11.27 9.42
N SER A 26 16.52 -10.15 8.84
CA SER A 26 17.20 -9.13 9.64
C SER A 26 16.20 -8.50 10.60
N ALA A 27 16.67 -7.96 11.72
CA ALA A 27 15.85 -7.08 12.53
C ALA A 27 15.28 -5.98 11.62
N VAL A 28 13.98 -5.67 11.79
CA VAL A 28 13.32 -4.63 11.00
C VAL A 28 14.09 -3.33 11.19
N SER A 29 14.83 -2.93 10.17
CA SER A 29 15.59 -1.69 10.20
C SER A 29 14.60 -0.57 9.92
N TYR A 30 14.21 0.14 10.99
CA TYR A 30 13.36 1.33 10.91
C TYR A 30 14.18 2.49 10.34
N ASN A 31 14.35 2.46 9.02
CA ASN A 31 14.95 3.57 8.29
C ASN A 31 13.92 4.67 8.06
N ILE A 32 14.40 5.85 7.67
CA ILE A 32 13.58 7.03 7.39
C ILE A 32 12.44 6.70 6.41
N ASP A 33 12.68 5.84 5.42
CA ASP A 33 11.65 5.39 4.47
C ASP A 33 10.46 4.69 5.15
N SER A 34 10.73 3.88 6.18
CA SER A 34 9.70 3.19 6.96
C SER A 34 8.91 4.18 7.82
N CYS A 35 9.56 5.20 8.36
CA CYS A 35 8.88 6.27 9.08
C CYS A 35 7.97 7.08 8.12
N LEU A 36 8.48 7.43 6.94
CA LEU A 36 7.75 8.18 5.91
C LEU A 36 6.52 7.41 5.42
N ILE A 37 6.63 6.11 5.14
CA ILE A 37 5.49 5.31 4.69
C ILE A 37 4.43 5.15 5.79
N LEU A 38 4.86 4.97 7.04
CA LEU A 38 3.94 4.86 8.19
C LEU A 38 3.23 6.18 8.46
N LEU A 39 3.95 7.31 8.46
CA LEU A 39 3.37 8.63 8.63
C LEU A 39 2.33 8.91 7.53
N ALA A 40 2.67 8.55 6.29
CA ALA A 40 1.76 8.72 5.16
C ALA A 40 0.51 7.84 5.30
N GLN A 41 0.68 6.59 5.75
CA GLN A 41 -0.42 5.66 6.03
C GLN A 41 -1.32 6.17 7.16
N LEU A 42 -0.78 6.83 8.18
CA LEU A 42 -1.56 7.37 9.30
C LEU A 42 -2.59 8.40 8.82
N GLY A 43 -2.20 9.36 7.98
CA GLY A 43 -3.19 10.33 7.48
C GLY A 43 -4.15 9.76 6.44
N VAL A 44 -3.75 8.75 5.66
CA VAL A 44 -4.69 7.99 4.81
C VAL A 44 -5.74 7.27 5.66
N SER A 45 -5.31 6.66 6.77
CA SER A 45 -6.19 5.97 7.71
C SER A 45 -7.11 6.94 8.43
N LEU A 46 -6.58 8.10 8.87
CA LEU A 46 -7.35 9.15 9.51
C LEU A 46 -8.49 9.65 8.61
N TYR A 47 -8.20 9.96 7.34
CA TYR A 47 -9.23 10.35 6.38
C TYR A 47 -10.29 9.27 6.20
N SER A 48 -9.86 8.01 6.08
CA SER A 48 -10.76 6.88 5.84
C SER A 48 -11.69 6.65 7.04
N VAL A 49 -11.18 6.80 8.27
CA VAL A 49 -11.99 6.72 9.50
C VAL A 49 -13.01 7.86 9.57
N PHE A 50 -12.61 9.11 9.30
CA PHE A 50 -13.53 10.25 9.27
C PHE A 50 -14.65 10.04 8.25
N ARG A 51 -14.31 9.54 7.06
CA ARG A 51 -15.28 9.22 6.00
C ARG A 51 -16.22 8.08 6.42
N LEU A 52 -15.70 7.04 7.07
CA LEU A 52 -16.47 5.90 7.54
C LEU A 52 -17.46 6.29 8.65
N ILE A 53 -17.05 7.15 9.58
CA ILE A 53 -17.96 7.72 10.59
C ILE A 53 -19.09 8.49 9.90
N GLY A 54 -18.77 9.34 8.91
CA GLY A 54 -19.78 10.08 8.16
C GLY A 54 -20.79 9.18 7.44
N LEU A 55 -20.31 8.13 6.77
CA LEU A 55 -21.17 7.13 6.12
C LEU A 55 -22.08 6.40 7.11
N LEU A 56 -21.57 6.03 8.29
CA LEU A 56 -22.35 5.38 9.35
C LEU A 56 -23.44 6.30 9.92
N LEU A 57 -23.16 7.59 10.08
CA LEU A 57 -24.10 8.57 10.61
C LEU A 57 -25.24 8.88 9.62
N ILE A 58 -24.94 8.90 8.32
CA ILE A 58 -25.93 9.11 7.25
C ILE A 58 -26.88 7.91 7.11
N LYS A 59 -26.49 6.73 7.59
CA LYS A 59 -27.21 5.45 7.38
C LYS A 59 -27.47 5.14 5.91
N GLN A 60 -26.59 5.61 5.00
CA GLN A 60 -26.61 5.18 3.61
C GLN A 60 -25.83 3.88 3.47
N TYR A 61 -26.54 2.81 3.17
CA TYR A 61 -26.01 1.46 2.98
C TYR A 61 -25.85 1.11 1.48
N ASP A 62 -25.38 2.07 0.68
CA ASP A 62 -25.15 1.92 -0.77
C ASP A 62 -23.84 1.17 -1.12
N GLY A 63 -23.26 0.46 -0.14
CA GLY A 63 -21.96 -0.20 -0.27
C GLY A 63 -20.76 0.73 -0.06
N GLY A 64 -20.96 2.03 0.19
CA GLY A 64 -19.88 2.97 0.48
C GLY A 64 -19.01 2.55 1.68
N ILE A 65 -19.64 2.05 2.75
CA ILE A 65 -18.94 1.50 3.93
C ILE A 65 -18.01 0.35 3.51
N LEU A 66 -18.54 -0.60 2.73
CA LEU A 66 -17.78 -1.79 2.32
C LEU A 66 -16.60 -1.40 1.43
N ILE A 67 -16.77 -0.42 0.53
CA ILE A 67 -15.71 0.12 -0.32
C ILE A 67 -14.62 0.80 0.51
N GLU A 68 -14.98 1.67 1.46
CA GLU A 68 -14.01 2.36 2.30
C GLU A 68 -13.25 1.39 3.22
N THR A 69 -13.95 0.45 3.87
CA THR A 69 -13.30 -0.59 4.68
C THR A 69 -12.38 -1.46 3.84
N GLY A 70 -12.81 -1.88 2.64
CA GLY A 70 -11.97 -2.66 1.73
C GLY A 70 -10.71 -1.93 1.28
N SER A 71 -10.82 -0.63 0.98
CA SER A 71 -9.67 0.21 0.64
C SER A 71 -8.72 0.40 1.81
N LEU A 72 -9.25 0.58 3.03
CA LEU A 72 -8.46 0.72 4.25
C LEU A 72 -7.67 -0.55 4.53
N VAL A 73 -8.33 -1.72 4.51
CA VAL A 73 -7.67 -3.02 4.72
C VAL A 73 -6.58 -3.23 3.68
N GLN A 74 -6.86 -2.97 2.39
CA GLN A 74 -5.86 -3.13 1.32
C GLN A 74 -4.61 -2.25 1.55
N SER A 75 -4.78 -0.98 1.92
CA SER A 75 -3.64 -0.07 2.15
C SER A 75 -2.82 -0.45 3.39
N ILE A 76 -3.47 -0.92 4.46
CA ILE A 76 -2.77 -1.45 5.64
C ILE A 76 -1.97 -2.69 5.25
N SER A 77 -2.58 -3.66 4.57
CA SER A 77 -1.90 -4.88 4.13
C SER A 77 -0.69 -4.58 3.25
N GLN A 78 -0.80 -3.61 2.33
CA GLN A 78 0.31 -3.19 1.50
C GLN A 78 1.44 -2.55 2.32
N THR A 79 1.11 -1.68 3.28
CA THR A 79 2.11 -1.04 4.14
C THR A 79 2.87 -2.07 4.95
N VAL A 80 2.16 -3.04 5.54
CA VAL A 80 2.75 -4.17 6.27
C VAL A 80 3.66 -4.99 5.36
N PHE A 81 3.21 -5.31 4.15
CA PHE A 81 4.02 -6.04 3.17
C PHE A 81 5.32 -5.30 2.82
N ILE A 82 5.28 -3.98 2.64
CA ILE A 82 6.48 -3.18 2.34
C ILE A 82 7.44 -3.16 3.52
N VAL A 83 6.96 -2.88 4.74
CA VAL A 83 7.81 -2.78 5.95
C VAL A 83 8.47 -4.13 6.27
N ILE A 84 7.70 -5.21 6.24
CA ILE A 84 8.23 -6.56 6.47
C ILE A 84 9.13 -6.98 5.31
N GLY A 85 8.68 -6.77 4.07
CA GLY A 85 9.39 -7.24 2.89
C GLY A 85 10.75 -6.59 2.68
N ARG A 86 10.94 -5.34 3.14
CA ARG A 86 12.26 -4.68 3.16
C ARG A 86 13.24 -5.34 4.14
N SER A 87 12.75 -6.02 5.17
CA SER A 87 13.54 -6.66 6.22
C SER A 87 13.89 -8.12 5.91
N ILE A 88 13.29 -8.69 4.86
CA ILE A 88 13.51 -10.08 4.44
C ILE A 88 14.75 -10.18 3.57
N ILE A 89 15.63 -11.14 3.91
CA ILE A 89 16.75 -11.55 3.07
C ILE A 89 16.36 -12.83 2.31
N VAL A 90 16.32 -12.71 0.99
CA VAL A 90 16.03 -13.81 0.05
C VAL A 90 17.33 -14.24 -0.64
N ASN A 91 17.58 -15.55 -0.69
CA ASN A 91 18.65 -16.13 -1.50
C ASN A 91 18.32 -16.03 -3.01
N SER A 92 19.35 -15.76 -3.82
CA SER A 92 19.29 -15.58 -5.28
C SER A 92 18.43 -16.59 -6.05
N LEU A 93 18.53 -17.89 -5.73
CA LEU A 93 17.87 -18.97 -6.46
C LEU A 93 16.34 -18.93 -6.36
N ASP A 94 15.82 -18.50 -5.21
CA ASP A 94 14.38 -18.51 -4.88
C ASP A 94 13.70 -17.13 -5.03
N SER A 95 14.46 -16.12 -5.47
CA SER A 95 13.98 -14.74 -5.66
C SER A 95 13.19 -14.53 -6.96
N ARG A 96 13.13 -15.52 -7.87
CA ARG A 96 12.39 -15.44 -9.15
C ARG A 96 10.87 -15.21 -8.97
N PRO A 97 10.14 -16.00 -8.16
CA PRO A 97 8.71 -15.79 -7.94
C PRO A 97 8.40 -14.46 -7.22
N ALA A 98 9.25 -14.04 -6.27
CA ALA A 98 9.10 -12.75 -5.59
C ALA A 98 9.21 -11.56 -6.57
N ARG A 99 10.11 -11.65 -7.56
CA ARG A 99 10.26 -10.63 -8.60
C ARG A 99 9.02 -10.50 -9.48
N GLN A 100 8.48 -11.62 -9.97
CA GLN A 100 7.28 -11.63 -10.82
C GLN A 100 6.06 -11.02 -10.11
N LEU A 101 5.91 -11.30 -8.81
CA LEU A 101 4.82 -10.76 -8.00
C LEU A 101 5.00 -9.26 -7.74
N ILE A 102 6.20 -8.77 -7.43
CA ILE A 102 6.43 -7.33 -7.26
C ILE A 102 6.20 -6.58 -8.59
N THR A 103 6.63 -7.14 -9.73
CA THR A 103 6.39 -6.54 -11.05
C THR A 103 4.89 -6.47 -11.40
N PHE A 104 4.08 -7.44 -10.96
CA PHE A 104 2.62 -7.38 -11.10
C PHE A 104 1.97 -6.40 -10.10
N LEU A 105 2.44 -6.37 -8.85
CA LEU A 105 1.90 -5.49 -7.82
C LEU A 105 2.09 -4.00 -8.15
N LEU A 106 3.20 -3.63 -8.80
CA LEU A 106 3.57 -2.24 -9.07
C LEU A 106 2.52 -1.48 -9.92
N PRO A 107 2.15 -1.95 -11.14
CA PRO A 107 1.10 -1.31 -11.94
C PRO A 107 -0.30 -1.46 -11.33
N CYS A 108 -0.61 -2.60 -10.69
CA CYS A 108 -1.88 -2.77 -9.99
C CYS A 108 -2.03 -1.79 -8.83
N ASN A 109 -0.93 -1.46 -8.14
CA ASN A 109 -0.95 -0.49 -7.05
C ASN A 109 -1.25 0.92 -7.51
N ILE A 110 -0.62 1.31 -8.63
CA ILE A 110 -0.84 2.59 -9.28
C ILE A 110 -2.28 2.66 -9.80
N ALA A 111 -2.78 1.63 -10.48
CA ALA A 111 -4.14 1.60 -11.01
C ALA A 111 -5.22 1.67 -9.91
N LEU A 112 -5.06 0.89 -8.83
CA LEU A 112 -5.96 0.91 -7.68
C LEU A 112 -6.01 2.31 -7.05
N TRP A 113 -4.84 2.95 -6.93
CA TRP A 113 -4.75 4.30 -6.44
C TRP A 113 -5.41 5.33 -7.35
N THR A 114 -5.11 5.31 -8.65
CA THR A 114 -5.67 6.25 -9.62
C THR A 114 -7.19 6.19 -9.59
N ILE A 115 -7.76 4.99 -9.55
CA ILE A 115 -9.21 4.81 -9.45
C ILE A 115 -9.72 5.33 -8.11
N TYR A 116 -9.11 4.96 -6.98
CA TYR A 116 -9.55 5.41 -5.66
C TYR A 116 -9.49 6.93 -5.52
N THR A 117 -8.39 7.57 -5.94
CA THR A 117 -8.23 9.03 -5.84
C THR A 117 -9.13 9.77 -6.82
N LEU A 118 -9.28 9.33 -8.08
CA LEU A 118 -10.15 10.02 -9.04
C LEU A 118 -11.63 9.89 -8.68
N VAL A 119 -12.07 8.69 -8.30
CA VAL A 119 -13.46 8.45 -7.88
C VAL A 119 -13.77 9.21 -6.59
N ARG A 120 -12.85 9.22 -5.63
CA ARG A 120 -13.05 9.89 -4.34
C ARG A 120 -12.90 11.40 -4.42
N ASN A 121 -12.06 11.94 -5.32
CA ASN A 121 -12.04 13.38 -5.62
C ASN A 121 -13.38 13.82 -6.24
N ARG A 122 -14.00 12.99 -7.09
CA ARG A 122 -15.36 13.25 -7.60
C ARG A 122 -16.43 13.08 -6.51
N ALA A 123 -16.33 12.08 -5.64
CA ALA A 123 -17.30 11.82 -4.58
C ALA A 123 -17.15 12.76 -3.36
N THR A 124 -16.02 13.47 -3.21
CA THR A 124 -15.85 14.51 -2.17
C THR A 124 -16.69 15.75 -2.48
N SER A 125 -17.19 15.86 -3.71
CA SER A 125 -18.23 16.83 -4.10
C SER A 125 -19.62 16.47 -3.56
N ASP A 126 -19.78 15.34 -2.88
CA ASP A 126 -21.06 14.93 -2.30
C ASP A 126 -21.40 15.81 -1.06
N PRO A 127 -22.40 16.70 -1.15
CA PRO A 127 -22.69 17.68 -0.12
C PRO A 127 -23.19 17.07 1.20
N LEU A 128 -23.57 15.78 1.21
CA LEU A 128 -24.16 15.09 2.34
C LEU A 128 -23.19 14.92 3.53
N LEU A 129 -21.92 14.57 3.28
CA LEU A 129 -20.89 14.39 4.32
C LEU A 129 -20.44 15.73 4.93
N SER A 130 -20.37 16.78 4.10
CA SER A 130 -19.94 18.12 4.52
C SER A 130 -20.92 18.85 5.44
N ARG A 131 -22.21 18.45 5.42
CA ARG A 131 -23.27 19.02 6.27
C ARG A 131 -23.37 18.40 7.66
N LEU A 132 -22.92 17.15 7.82
CA LEU A 132 -22.99 16.42 9.10
C LEU A 132 -21.79 16.66 10.00
N PHE A 133 -20.60 16.84 9.44
CA PHE A 133 -19.45 17.33 10.18
C PHE A 133 -19.43 18.85 10.17
N ASN A 134 -18.76 19.47 11.17
CA ASN A 134 -18.37 20.86 11.06
C ASN A 134 -17.63 21.03 9.70
N PRO A 135 -18.15 21.81 8.74
CA PRO A 135 -17.62 21.88 7.38
C PRO A 135 -16.12 22.21 7.33
N TRP A 136 -15.65 22.96 8.34
CA TRP A 136 -14.25 23.33 8.52
C TRP A 136 -13.37 22.14 8.90
N ALA A 137 -13.84 21.23 9.75
CA ALA A 137 -13.10 20.03 10.14
C ALA A 137 -12.95 19.06 8.95
N TRP A 138 -14.04 18.79 8.23
CA TRP A 138 -14.02 17.93 7.04
C TRP A 138 -13.11 18.50 5.94
N THR A 139 -13.21 19.81 5.68
CA THR A 139 -12.38 20.48 4.67
C THR A 139 -10.90 20.43 5.06
N THR A 140 -10.57 20.65 6.33
CA THR A 140 -9.18 20.60 6.83
C THR A 140 -8.59 19.21 6.69
N VAL A 141 -9.30 18.17 7.16
CA VAL A 141 -8.85 16.77 7.05
C VAL A 141 -8.64 16.39 5.60
N THR A 142 -9.58 16.74 4.71
CA THR A 142 -9.47 16.42 3.28
C THR A 142 -8.29 17.12 2.62
N ARG A 143 -8.05 18.39 2.95
CA ARG A 143 -6.92 19.17 2.40
C ARG A 143 -5.55 18.67 2.85
N ILE A 144 -5.44 18.09 4.05
CA ILE A 144 -4.19 17.48 4.53
C ILE A 144 -4.03 16.05 4.02
N ALA A 145 -5.12 15.29 3.99
CA ALA A 145 -5.10 13.89 3.60
C ALA A 145 -4.85 13.66 2.11
N MET A 146 -5.27 14.57 1.23
CA MET A 146 -5.04 14.44 -0.20
C MET A 146 -3.54 14.46 -0.56
N PRO A 147 -2.74 15.47 -0.15
CA PRO A 147 -1.29 15.46 -0.32
C PRO A 147 -0.62 14.25 0.30
N LEU A 148 -1.05 13.84 1.49
CA LEU A 148 -0.46 12.71 2.18
C LEU A 148 -0.78 11.37 1.50
N ALA A 149 -1.98 11.22 0.94
CA ALA A 149 -2.35 10.08 0.12
C ALA A 149 -1.54 10.02 -1.18
N ILE A 150 -1.26 11.17 -1.80
CA ILE A 150 -0.37 11.25 -2.97
C ILE A 150 1.05 10.82 -2.56
N PHE A 151 1.58 11.37 -1.47
CA PHE A 151 2.90 11.03 -0.95
C PHE A 151 3.04 9.55 -0.61
N TYR A 152 2.06 8.95 0.09
CA TYR A 152 2.01 7.52 0.39
C TYR A 152 2.18 6.66 -0.88
N ARG A 153 1.61 7.10 -2.00
CA ARG A 153 1.54 6.31 -3.24
C ARG A 153 2.82 6.39 -4.04
N PHE A 154 3.40 7.58 -4.13
CA PHE A 154 4.74 7.72 -4.66
C PHE A 154 5.74 6.92 -3.84
N HIS A 155 5.71 7.06 -2.52
CA HIS A 155 6.69 6.42 -1.65
C HIS A 155 6.52 4.89 -1.59
N SER A 156 5.30 4.39 -1.53
CA SER A 156 5.05 2.94 -1.58
C SER A 156 5.47 2.31 -2.91
N THR A 157 5.32 3.03 -4.03
CA THR A 157 5.81 2.58 -5.35
C THR A 157 7.34 2.55 -5.39
N ILE A 158 8.01 3.59 -4.86
CA ILE A 158 9.47 3.64 -4.74
C ILE A 158 9.96 2.47 -3.88
N CYS A 159 9.32 2.22 -2.73
CA CYS A 159 9.69 1.10 -1.85
C CYS A 159 9.54 -0.26 -2.54
N LEU A 160 8.46 -0.48 -3.29
CA LEU A 160 8.26 -1.69 -4.08
C LEU A 160 9.31 -1.84 -5.18
N PHE A 161 9.66 -0.74 -5.86
CA PHE A 161 10.71 -0.72 -6.88
C PHE A 161 12.10 -1.04 -6.29
N GLU A 162 12.42 -0.50 -5.12
CA GLU A 162 13.66 -0.82 -4.42
C GLU A 162 13.73 -2.28 -3.99
N MET A 163 12.63 -2.83 -3.46
CA MET A 163 12.54 -4.26 -3.14
C MET A 163 12.78 -5.13 -4.38
N TRP A 164 12.18 -4.76 -5.52
CA TRP A 164 12.42 -5.43 -6.80
C TRP A 164 13.88 -5.34 -7.25
N LYS A 165 14.48 -4.15 -7.18
CA LYS A 165 15.89 -3.91 -7.54
C LYS A 165 16.83 -4.72 -6.66
N ASN A 166 16.58 -4.76 -5.35
CA ASN A 166 17.38 -5.52 -4.39
C ASN A 166 17.28 -7.03 -4.66
N ALA A 167 16.10 -7.53 -5.02
CA ALA A 167 15.93 -8.92 -5.44
C ALA A 167 16.72 -9.24 -6.72
N TYR A 168 16.88 -8.28 -7.64
CA TYR A 168 17.64 -8.45 -8.88
C TYR A 168 19.16 -8.42 -8.65
N LYS A 169 19.66 -7.45 -7.86
CA LYS A 169 21.10 -7.28 -7.58
C LYS A 169 21.70 -8.50 -6.90
N ARG A 170 20.99 -9.10 -5.93
CA ARG A 170 21.45 -10.32 -5.23
C ARG A 170 21.58 -11.55 -6.13
N THR A 171 20.78 -11.64 -7.19
CA THR A 171 20.93 -12.73 -8.17
C THR A 171 22.17 -12.60 -9.04
N HIS A 172 22.60 -11.37 -9.35
CA HIS A 172 23.76 -11.14 -10.21
C HIS A 172 25.07 -11.37 -9.47
N GLY A 173 25.19 -10.85 -8.24
CA GLY A 173 26.40 -11.04 -7.42
C GLY A 173 26.70 -12.50 -7.09
N GLU A 174 25.66 -13.34 -6.86
CA GLU A 174 25.89 -14.78 -6.64
C GLU A 174 26.32 -15.52 -7.92
N ARG A 175 25.90 -15.08 -9.12
CA ARG A 175 26.33 -15.73 -10.37
C ARG A 175 27.80 -15.46 -10.67
N GLU A 176 28.28 -14.25 -10.42
CA GLU A 176 29.69 -13.90 -10.59
C GLU A 176 30.57 -14.73 -9.64
N HIS A 177 30.15 -14.85 -8.38
CA HIS A 177 30.87 -15.66 -7.39
C HIS A 177 30.90 -17.16 -7.71
N SER A 178 29.87 -17.71 -8.38
CA SER A 178 29.83 -19.11 -8.81
C SER A 178 30.61 -19.42 -10.10
N VAL A 179 31.06 -18.39 -10.83
CA VAL A 179 31.87 -18.54 -12.06
C VAL A 179 33.36 -18.41 -11.75
N GLU A 180 33.70 -17.82 -10.61
CA GLU A 180 35.08 -17.66 -10.13
C GLU A 180 35.58 -18.82 -9.23
N GLU A 181 34.69 -19.73 -8.80
CA GLU A 181 35.01 -21.01 -8.12
C GLU A 181 35.08 -22.18 -9.11
#